data_AF-A0A7C4ZKU5-F1
#
_entry.id   AF-A0A7C4ZKU5-F1
#
_cell.length_a   1.000
_cell.length_b   1.000
_cell.length_c   1.000
_cell.angle_alpha   90.00
_cell.angle_beta   90.00
_cell.angle_gamma   90.00
#
_symmetry.space_group_name_H-M   'P 1'
#
loop_
_entity.id
_entity.type
_entity.pdbx_description
1 polymer ?
#
loop_
_entity_poly.entity_id
_entity_poly.type
_entity_poly.pdbx_seq_one_letter_code
_entity_poly.pdbx_strand_id
1 'polypeptide(L)'
;MGTNLQFKEIKSREETKLRKDLEVIERILSKPWKMKILHEVYKTWTEDPKKGLSGYKLARLTKKQISTVYEFLHEMVGYGVFEFLDEVNDVKKVRITQYGIEIYTKIESTINLIVRLIMIS
;
A
#
# COMPACT_ATOMS: atom_id res chain seq x y z
N MET A 1 38.38 -6.83 -14.28
CA MET A 1 37.22 -7.75 -14.38
C MET A 1 36.17 -7.57 -13.25
N GLY A 2 36.14 -6.45 -12.51
CA GLY A 2 35.22 -6.26 -11.35
C GLY A 2 33.88 -5.55 -11.62
N THR A 3 33.74 -4.82 -12.73
CA THR A 3 32.56 -3.99 -13.04
C THR A 3 31.35 -4.78 -13.57
N ASN A 4 31.57 -5.91 -14.23
CA ASN A 4 30.51 -6.71 -14.85
C ASN A 4 29.70 -7.55 -13.84
N LEU A 5 30.27 -7.84 -12.67
CA LEU A 5 29.59 -8.55 -11.59
C LEU A 5 28.68 -7.60 -10.80
N GLN A 6 29.16 -6.40 -10.44
CA GLN A 6 28.36 -5.37 -9.77
C GLN A 6 27.15 -4.92 -10.58
N PHE A 7 27.29 -4.78 -11.91
CA PHE A 7 26.18 -4.37 -12.79
C PHE A 7 25.07 -5.42 -12.88
N LYS A 8 25.43 -6.71 -12.86
CA LYS A 8 24.45 -7.82 -12.86
C LYS A 8 23.69 -7.91 -11.54
N GLU A 9 24.35 -7.65 -10.41
CA GLU A 9 23.72 -7.64 -9.08
C GLU A 9 22.72 -6.48 -8.93
N ILE A 10 23.04 -5.29 -9.45
CA ILE A 10 22.13 -4.14 -9.40
C ILE A 10 20.85 -4.45 -10.20
N LYS A 11 20.98 -4.94 -11.44
CA LYS A 11 19.82 -5.32 -12.27
C LYS A 11 18.94 -6.38 -11.61
N SER A 12 19.54 -7.39 -10.98
CA SER A 12 18.79 -8.45 -10.29
C SER A 12 18.00 -7.92 -9.08
N ARG A 13 18.57 -6.98 -8.32
CA ARG A 13 17.88 -6.32 -7.20
C ARG A 13 16.72 -5.45 -7.67
N GLU A 14 16.92 -4.69 -8.74
CA GLU A 14 15.87 -3.84 -9.34
C GLU A 14 14.71 -4.68 -9.88
N GLU A 15 15.00 -5.79 -10.58
CA GLU A 15 13.97 -6.69 -11.08
C GLU A 15 13.17 -7.34 -9.94
N THR A 16 13.84 -7.75 -8.86
CA THR A 16 13.20 -8.32 -7.67
C THR A 16 12.29 -7.30 -6.99
N LYS A 17 12.74 -6.04 -6.87
CA LYS A 17 11.91 -4.94 -6.32
C LYS A 17 10.69 -4.70 -7.20
N LEU A 18 10.86 -4.65 -8.52
CA LEU A 18 9.75 -4.41 -9.45
C LEU A 18 8.70 -5.52 -9.38
N ARG A 19 9.12 -6.79 -9.33
CA ARG A 19 8.20 -7.93 -9.19
C ARG A 19 7.39 -7.83 -7.89
N LYS A 20 8.05 -7.52 -6.77
CA LYS A 20 7.37 -7.30 -5.48
C LYS A 20 6.36 -6.16 -5.56
N ASP A 21 6.75 -5.03 -6.13
CA ASP A 21 5.89 -3.86 -6.26
C ASP A 21 4.64 -4.18 -7.10
N LEU A 22 4.81 -4.91 -8.20
CA LEU A 22 3.70 -5.33 -9.06
C LEU A 22 2.73 -6.28 -8.33
N GLU A 23 3.25 -7.25 -7.58
CA GLU A 23 2.42 -8.16 -6.77
C GLU A 23 1.58 -7.37 -5.75
N VAL A 24 2.20 -6.45 -5.02
CA VAL A 24 1.52 -5.60 -4.04
C VAL A 24 0.42 -4.75 -4.71
N ILE A 25 0.75 -4.12 -5.84
CA ILE A 25 -0.19 -3.30 -6.60
C ILE A 25 -1.38 -4.15 -7.09
N GLU A 26 -1.13 -5.34 -7.63
CA GLU A 26 -2.19 -6.27 -8.06
C GLU A 26 -3.11 -6.63 -6.89
N ARG A 27 -2.55 -6.95 -5.71
CA ARG A 27 -3.33 -7.25 -4.51
C ARG A 27 -4.21 -6.08 -4.08
N ILE A 28 -3.70 -4.85 -4.12
CA ILE A 28 -4.45 -3.63 -3.77
C ILE A 28 -5.56 -3.37 -4.79
N LEU A 29 -5.26 -3.46 -6.08
CA LEU A 29 -6.21 -3.15 -7.15
C LEU A 29 -7.23 -4.27 -7.41
N SER A 30 -7.01 -5.47 -6.85
CA SER A 30 -7.91 -6.63 -7.00
C SER A 30 -9.36 -6.37 -6.57
N LYS A 31 -9.60 -5.41 -5.67
CA LYS A 31 -10.94 -5.00 -5.23
C LYS A 31 -11.01 -3.50 -4.90
N PRO A 32 -12.08 -2.77 -5.28
CA PRO A 32 -12.20 -1.33 -5.02
C PRO A 32 -12.08 -0.92 -3.54
N TRP A 33 -12.58 -1.77 -2.63
CA TRP A 33 -12.55 -1.47 -1.19
C TRP A 33 -11.12 -1.51 -0.60
N LYS A 34 -10.20 -2.27 -1.19
CA LYS A 34 -8.79 -2.32 -0.76
C LYS A 34 -8.07 -1.02 -1.09
N MET A 35 -8.25 -0.51 -2.32
CA MET A 35 -7.77 0.81 -2.70
C MET A 35 -8.37 1.92 -1.82
N LYS A 36 -9.67 1.81 -1.45
CA LYS A 36 -10.31 2.74 -0.52
C LYS A 36 -9.64 2.74 0.87
N ILE A 37 -9.24 1.58 1.38
CA ILE A 37 -8.48 1.49 2.64
C ILE A 37 -7.13 2.18 2.48
N LEU A 38 -6.37 1.85 1.44
CA LEU A 38 -5.05 2.44 1.19
C LEU A 38 -5.14 3.97 1.13
N HIS A 39 -6.10 4.50 0.37
CA HIS A 39 -6.35 5.94 0.26
C HIS A 39 -6.67 6.59 1.61
N GLU A 40 -7.55 6.00 2.42
CA GLU A 40 -7.90 6.56 3.73
C GLU A 40 -6.72 6.53 4.71
N VAL A 41 -5.92 5.45 4.71
CA VAL A 41 -4.72 5.36 5.56
C VAL A 41 -3.69 6.40 5.12
N TYR A 42 -3.45 6.55 3.81
CA TYR A 42 -2.56 7.57 3.27
C TYR A 42 -3.03 8.98 3.63
N LYS A 43 -4.31 9.28 3.44
CA LYS A 43 -4.91 10.57 3.82
C LYS A 43 -4.72 10.87 5.31
N THR A 44 -4.98 9.88 6.18
CA THR A 44 -4.79 10.05 7.62
C THR A 44 -3.33 10.35 7.97
N TRP A 45 -2.38 9.69 7.29
CA TRP A 45 -0.95 9.96 7.46
C TRP A 45 -0.56 11.37 7.00
N THR A 46 -1.12 11.86 5.88
CA THR A 46 -0.87 13.24 5.40
C THR A 46 -1.42 14.31 6.35
N GLU A 47 -2.49 14.00 7.08
CA GLU A 47 -3.05 14.88 8.11
C GLU A 47 -2.22 14.84 9.41
N ASP A 48 -1.82 13.65 9.85
CA ASP A 48 -0.98 13.44 11.04
C ASP A 48 -0.20 12.10 10.92
N PRO A 49 1.14 12.15 10.72
CA PRO A 49 1.98 10.94 10.61
C PRO A 49 2.04 10.06 11.87
N LYS A 50 1.60 10.56 13.03
CA LYS A 50 1.52 9.77 14.28
C LYS A 50 0.18 9.08 14.45
N LYS A 51 -0.81 9.44 13.63
CA LYS A 51 -2.17 8.90 13.70
C LYS A 51 -2.28 7.64 12.85
N GLY A 52 -3.00 6.66 13.38
CA GLY A 52 -3.39 5.46 12.66
C GLY A 52 -4.90 5.24 12.67
N LEU A 53 -5.36 4.32 11.83
CA LEU A 53 -6.77 3.94 11.72
C LEU A 53 -7.02 2.57 12.32
N SER A 54 -8.10 2.41 13.07
CA SER A 54 -8.50 1.09 13.55
C SER A 54 -9.16 0.28 12.43
N GLY A 55 -9.02 -1.05 12.49
CA GLY A 55 -9.73 -1.96 11.60
C GLY A 55 -11.25 -1.71 11.61
N TYR A 56 -11.83 -1.37 12.76
CA TYR A 56 -13.26 -1.04 12.90
C TYR A 56 -13.68 0.17 12.06
N LYS A 57 -12.87 1.24 12.06
CA LYS A 57 -13.16 2.43 11.23
C LYS A 57 -13.09 2.09 9.75
N LEU A 58 -12.11 1.28 9.35
CA LEU A 58 -11.92 0.83 7.96
C LEU A 58 -13.02 -0.13 7.48
N ALA A 59 -13.49 -1.03 8.35
CA ALA A 59 -14.62 -1.91 8.08
C ALA A 59 -15.91 -1.12 7.84
N ARG A 60 -16.19 -0.11 8.68
CA ARG A 60 -17.32 0.81 8.48
C ARG A 60 -17.21 1.59 7.17
N LEU A 61 -16.02 2.13 6.86
CA LEU A 61 -15.76 2.89 5.63
C LEU A 61 -16.04 2.06 4.36
N THR A 62 -15.71 0.78 4.39
CA THR A 62 -15.75 -0.13 3.24
C THR A 62 -17.00 -0.98 3.18
N LYS A 63 -17.84 -0.95 4.23
CA LYS A 63 -18.99 -1.84 4.41
C LYS A 63 -18.57 -3.32 4.29
N LYS A 64 -17.41 -3.67 4.83
CA LYS A 64 -16.88 -5.05 4.88
C LYS A 64 -16.90 -5.59 6.30
N GLN A 65 -16.90 -6.92 6.41
CA GLN A 65 -16.74 -7.57 7.70
C GLN A 65 -15.36 -7.22 8.27
N ILE A 66 -15.31 -7.08 9.60
CA ILE A 66 -14.10 -6.71 10.30
C ILE A 66 -12.98 -7.74 10.08
N SER A 67 -13.31 -9.03 10.03
CA SER A 67 -12.38 -10.13 9.71
C SER A 67 -11.73 -9.95 8.34
N THR A 68 -12.52 -9.70 7.30
CA THR A 68 -12.02 -9.45 5.93
C THR A 68 -11.09 -8.25 5.86
N VAL A 69 -11.37 -7.20 6.63
CA VAL A 69 -10.47 -6.03 6.71
C VAL A 69 -9.19 -6.39 7.43
N TYR A 70 -9.24 -7.10 8.56
CA TYR A 70 -8.04 -7.52 9.29
C TYR A 70 -7.16 -8.44 8.45
N GLU A 71 -7.73 -9.41 7.73
CA GLU A 71 -6.98 -10.27 6.80
C GLU A 71 -6.17 -9.43 5.80
N PHE A 72 -6.81 -8.43 5.18
CA PHE A 72 -6.12 -7.52 4.26
C PHE A 72 -5.07 -6.64 4.96
N LEU A 73 -5.35 -6.13 6.16
CA LEU A 73 -4.37 -5.33 6.91
C LEU A 73 -3.14 -6.17 7.27
N HIS A 74 -3.33 -7.40 7.74
CA HIS A 74 -2.23 -8.32 8.03
C HIS A 74 -1.43 -8.69 6.79
N GLU A 75 -2.10 -8.95 5.66
CA GLU A 75 -1.46 -9.19 4.37
C GLU A 75 -0.56 -7.99 3.98
N MET A 76 -1.08 -6.77 4.03
CA MET A 76 -0.34 -5.55 3.67
C MET A 76 0.79 -5.21 4.65
N VAL A 77 0.64 -5.57 5.94
CA VAL A 77 1.75 -5.52 6.91
C VAL A 77 2.84 -6.52 6.53
N GLY A 78 2.48 -7.73 6.10
CA GLY A 78 3.43 -8.73 5.58
C GLY A 78 4.24 -8.25 4.37
N TYR A 79 3.62 -7.47 3.48
CA TYR A 79 4.34 -6.82 2.37
C TYR A 79 5.16 -5.59 2.77
N GLY A 80 4.92 -5.04 3.97
CA GLY A 80 5.54 -3.83 4.50
C GLY A 80 4.89 -2.53 4.03
N VAL A 81 3.69 -2.59 3.45
CA VAL A 81 2.91 -1.40 3.02
C VAL A 81 2.36 -0.66 4.24
N PHE A 82 1.94 -1.43 5.23
CA PHE A 82 1.39 -0.96 6.48
C PHE A 82 2.24 -1.42 7.67
N GLU A 83 2.05 -0.76 8.80
CA GLU A 83 2.54 -1.21 10.10
C GLU A 83 1.46 -1.02 11.17
N PHE A 84 1.47 -1.88 12.19
CA PHE A 84 0.62 -1.71 13.35
C PHE A 84 1.29 -0.73 14.32
N LEU A 85 0.52 0.22 14.83
CA LEU A 85 0.89 1.04 15.97
C LEU A 85 0.56 0.29 17.26
N ASP A 86 1.27 0.64 18.34
CA ASP A 86 1.05 0.05 19.67
C ASP A 86 -0.42 0.02 20.07
N GLU A 87 -0.82 -1.07 20.72
CA GLU A 87 -2.19 -1.29 21.17
C GLU A 87 -2.57 -0.26 22.23
N VAL A 88 -3.45 0.66 21.85
CA VAL A 88 -4.14 1.53 22.80
C VAL A 88 -5.53 0.96 23.00
N ASN A 89 -5.81 0.45 24.20
CA ASN A 89 -7.09 -0.16 24.59
C ASN A 89 -7.48 -1.38 23.73
N ASP A 90 -6.55 -2.33 23.51
CA ASP A 90 -6.74 -3.58 22.73
C ASP A 90 -7.15 -3.37 21.25
N VAL A 91 -7.06 -2.13 20.74
CA VAL A 91 -7.38 -1.82 19.35
C VAL A 91 -6.10 -1.52 18.57
N LYS A 92 -5.67 -2.48 17.75
CA LYS A 92 -4.60 -2.27 16.77
C LYS A 92 -4.99 -1.20 15.76
N LYS A 93 -4.19 -0.14 15.68
CA LYS A 93 -4.29 0.88 14.63
C LYS A 93 -3.23 0.61 13.56
N VAL A 94 -3.56 0.95 12.33
CA VAL A 94 -2.66 0.79 11.19
C VAL A 94 -2.20 2.15 10.67
N ARG A 95 -0.95 2.24 10.26
CA ARG A 95 -0.33 3.39 9.57
C ARG A 95 0.31 2.91 8.26
N ILE A 96 0.43 3.81 7.29
CA ILE A 96 1.20 3.56 6.06
C ILE A 96 2.70 3.76 6.30
N THR A 97 3.53 2.87 5.77
CA THR A 97 4.99 2.99 5.82
C THR A 97 5.51 3.85 4.68
N GLN A 98 6.80 4.16 4.67
CA GLN A 98 7.44 4.80 3.52
C GLN A 98 7.29 3.97 2.23
N TYR A 99 7.40 2.65 2.33
CA TYR A 99 7.18 1.75 1.19
C TYR A 99 5.73 1.80 0.71
N GLY A 100 4.77 1.83 1.64
CA GLY A 100 3.35 1.99 1.28
C GLY A 100 3.06 3.31 0.56
N ILE A 101 3.74 4.40 0.95
CA ILE A 101 3.67 5.69 0.26
C ILE A 101 4.19 5.56 -1.19
N GLU A 102 5.34 4.92 -1.39
CA GLU A 102 5.88 4.68 -2.74
C GLU A 102 4.88 3.90 -3.63
N ILE A 103 4.25 2.87 -3.07
CA ILE A 103 3.23 2.07 -3.77
C ILE A 103 2.01 2.92 -4.10
N TYR A 104 1.49 3.69 -3.14
CA TYR A 104 0.35 4.57 -3.35
C TYR A 104 0.63 5.59 -4.47
N THR A 105 1.79 6.25 -4.44
CA THR A 105 2.18 7.20 -5.49
C THR A 105 2.27 6.54 -6.87
N LYS A 106 2.83 5.33 -6.98
CA LYS A 106 2.87 4.58 -8.25
C LYS A 106 1.47 4.30 -8.80
N ILE A 107 0.55 3.89 -7.94
CA ILE A 107 -0.85 3.64 -8.32
C ILE A 107 -1.51 4.93 -8.82
N GLU A 108 -1.44 6.02 -8.05
CA GLU A 108 -2.04 7.30 -8.39
C GLU A 108 -1.46 7.89 -9.69
N SER A 109 -0.14 7.86 -9.87
CA SER A 109 0.50 8.30 -11.11
C SER A 109 0.01 7.51 -12.33
N THR A 110 -0.18 6.19 -12.17
CA THR A 110 -0.67 5.31 -13.24
C THR A 110 -2.13 5.61 -13.58
N ILE A 111 -3.00 5.76 -12.57
CA ILE A 111 -4.40 6.13 -12.77
C ILE A 111 -4.50 7.49 -13.47
N ASN A 112 -3.73 8.48 -13.01
CA ASN A 112 -3.71 9.81 -13.61
C ASN A 112 -3.25 9.79 -15.08
N LEU A 113 -2.27 8.96 -15.41
CA LEU A 113 -1.83 8.78 -16.80
C LEU A 113 -2.94 8.17 -17.65
N ILE A 114 -3.61 7.11 -17.17
CA ILE A 114 -4.71 6.45 -17.88
C ILE A 114 -5.86 7.44 -18.12
N VAL A 115 -6.26 8.20 -17.11
CA VAL A 115 -7.33 9.21 -17.24
C VAL A 115 -6.97 10.27 -18.28
N ARG A 116 -5.72 10.78 -18.27
CA ARG A 116 -5.26 11.75 -19.27
C ARG A 116 -5.31 11.21 -20.69
N LEU A 117 -4.92 9.94 -20.89
CA LEU A 117 -4.93 9.30 -22.21
C LEU A 117 -6.36 9.13 -22.75
N ILE A 118 -7.31 8.79 -21.89
CA ILE A 118 -8.72 8.65 -22.28
C ILE A 118 -9.33 10.02 -22.64
N MET A 119 -9.03 11.09 -21.90
CA MET A 119 -9.60 12.42 -22.15
C MET A 119 -9.11 13.11 -23.44
N ILE A 120 -8.02 12.63 -24.04
CA ILE A 120 -7.48 13.16 -25.30
C ILE A 120 -8.02 12.39 -26.53
N SER A 121 -8.62 11.21 -26.31
CA SER A 121 -9.21 10.37 -27.37
C SER A 121 -10.69 10.67 -27.58
#